data_AF-A0A5D2I543-F1
#
_entry.id   AF-A0A5D2I543-F1
#
_cell.length_a   1.000
_cell.length_b   1.000
_cell.length_c   1.000
_cell.angle_alpha   90.00
_cell.angle_beta   90.00
_cell.angle_gamma   90.00
#
_symmetry.space_group_name_H-M   'P 1'
#
loop_
_entity.id
_entity.type
_entity.pdbx_description
1 polymer ?
#
loop_
_entity_poly.entity_id
_entity_poly.type
_entity_poly.pdbx_seq_one_letter_code
_entity_poly.pdbx_strand_id
1 'polypeptide(L)'
;MEFSKVSTLALTCLVGLVLALPSHAQDSKQDYLNAHNRARAAVGVGPMTWDNTVAAYAENYAKQRKADCNLVHSGGRYGENLAWSSADLSGTHAVNLWVNEKANYNYNSNSR
;
A
#
# COMPACT_ATOMS: atom_id res chain seq x y z
N MET A 1 49.67 18.92 5.68
CA MET A 1 49.16 17.82 4.83
C MET A 1 48.20 16.89 5.61
N GLU A 2 47.48 17.43 6.60
CA GLU A 2 46.63 16.66 7.53
C GLU A 2 45.14 17.03 7.34
N PHE A 3 44.85 18.31 7.09
CA PHE A 3 43.49 18.83 6.84
C PHE A 3 42.78 18.20 5.64
N SER A 4 43.51 17.83 4.58
CA SER A 4 42.91 17.24 3.38
C SER A 4 42.35 15.84 3.65
N LYS A 5 42.99 15.06 4.53
CA LYS A 5 42.58 13.67 4.82
C LYS A 5 41.33 13.62 5.69
N VAL A 6 41.22 14.55 6.66
CA VAL A 6 40.04 14.70 7.52
C VAL A 6 38.82 15.14 6.72
N SER A 7 39.01 16.04 5.74
CA SER A 7 37.95 16.48 4.83
C SER A 7 37.47 15.35 3.91
N THR A 8 38.40 14.54 3.37
CA THR A 8 38.03 13.37 2.56
C THR A 8 37.32 12.29 3.38
N LEU A 9 37.76 12.01 4.61
CA LEU A 9 37.13 11.04 5.51
C LEU A 9 35.70 11.46 5.91
N ALA A 10 35.52 12.74 6.25
CA ALA A 10 34.23 13.31 6.59
C ALA A 10 33.25 13.28 5.41
N LEU A 11 33.75 13.57 4.19
CA LEU A 11 32.96 13.51 2.97
C LEU A 11 32.55 12.07 2.62
N THR A 12 33.43 11.07 2.81
CA THR A 12 33.09 9.66 2.60
C THR A 12 32.07 9.13 3.63
N CYS A 13 32.11 9.58 4.88
CA CYS A 13 31.11 9.22 5.90
C CYS A 13 29.73 9.79 5.57
N LEU A 14 29.65 11.04 5.08
CA LEU A 14 28.39 11.69 4.69
C LEU A 14 27.72 10.99 3.51
N VAL A 15 28.47 10.55 2.50
CA VAL A 15 27.92 9.82 1.34
C VAL A 15 27.46 8.42 1.72
N GLY A 16 28.18 7.73 2.62
CA GLY A 16 27.77 6.42 3.14
C GLY A 16 26.46 6.45 3.96
N LEU A 17 26.21 7.53 4.70
CA LEU A 17 25.00 7.70 5.51
C LEU A 17 23.75 7.97 4.66
N VAL A 18 23.89 8.67 3.53
CA VAL A 18 22.78 8.97 2.60
C VAL A 18 22.36 7.73 1.79
N LEU A 19 23.29 6.84 1.46
CA LEU A 19 23.01 5.58 0.75
C LEU A 19 22.44 4.48 1.66
N ALA A 20 22.55 4.63 2.98
CA ALA A 20 22.00 3.71 3.98
C ALA A 20 20.59 4.10 4.45
N LEU A 21 19.98 5.14 3.87
CA LEU A 21 18.56 5.39 4.07
C LEU A 21 17.82 4.21 3.44
N PRO A 22 17.15 3.33 4.23
CA PRO A 22 16.30 2.32 3.65
C PRO A 22 15.32 3.06 2.74
N SER A 23 15.29 2.68 1.46
CA SER A 23 14.15 2.98 0.62
C SER A 23 12.95 2.42 1.38
N HIS A 24 12.20 3.30 2.03
CA HIS A 24 10.94 2.94 2.63
C HIS A 24 10.03 2.57 1.46
N ALA A 25 10.04 1.29 1.06
CA ALA A 25 8.84 0.71 0.49
C ALA A 25 7.79 0.87 1.59
N GLN A 26 6.95 1.91 1.46
CA GLN A 26 6.04 2.35 2.53
C GLN A 26 5.06 1.24 2.93
N ASP A 27 4.85 0.23 2.09
CA ASP A 27 3.98 -0.91 2.35
C ASP A 27 4.55 -2.24 1.86
N SER A 28 4.35 -3.28 2.66
CA SER A 28 4.56 -4.67 2.28
C SER A 28 3.25 -5.32 1.83
N LYS A 29 3.36 -6.44 1.08
CA LYS A 29 2.22 -7.31 0.73
C LYS A 29 1.42 -7.72 1.98
N GLN A 30 2.12 -7.92 3.09
CA GLN A 30 1.54 -8.39 4.34
C GLN A 30 0.68 -7.33 5.02
N ASP A 31 0.94 -6.04 4.81
CA ASP A 31 0.16 -4.95 5.40
C ASP A 31 -1.27 -4.94 4.86
N TYR A 32 -1.43 -5.03 3.54
CA TYR A 32 -2.73 -5.20 2.89
C TYR A 32 -3.44 -6.47 3.37
N LEU A 33 -2.73 -7.60 3.40
CA LEU A 33 -3.32 -8.89 3.74
C LEU A 33 -3.77 -8.96 5.20
N ASN A 34 -2.95 -8.44 6.13
CA ASN A 34 -3.26 -8.39 7.55
C ASN A 34 -4.46 -7.50 7.85
N ALA A 35 -4.54 -6.31 7.23
CA ALA A 35 -5.66 -5.41 7.42
C ALA A 35 -6.98 -6.05 6.96
N HIS A 36 -7.00 -6.70 5.79
CA HIS A 36 -8.16 -7.44 5.32
C HIS A 36 -8.52 -8.62 6.23
N ASN A 37 -7.55 -9.43 6.62
CA ASN A 37 -7.79 -10.60 7.46
C ASN A 37 -8.29 -10.23 8.85
N ARG A 38 -7.84 -9.11 9.40
CA ARG A 38 -8.39 -8.55 10.65
C ARG A 38 -9.86 -8.17 10.48
N ALA A 39 -10.22 -7.47 9.40
CA ALA A 39 -11.59 -7.08 9.13
C ALA A 39 -12.51 -8.28 8.90
N ARG A 40 -12.04 -9.30 8.16
CA ARG A 40 -12.78 -10.55 7.92
C ARG A 40 -13.02 -11.33 9.21
N ALA A 41 -12.00 -11.47 10.04
CA ALA A 41 -12.11 -12.14 11.33
C ALA A 41 -13.12 -11.45 12.27
N ALA A 42 -13.18 -10.11 12.24
CA ALA A 42 -14.12 -9.33 13.07
C ALA A 42 -15.60 -9.63 12.77
N VAL A 43 -15.91 -10.23 11.62
CA VAL A 43 -17.27 -10.62 11.21
C VAL A 43 -17.39 -12.14 10.98
N GLY A 44 -16.45 -12.93 11.48
CA GLY A 44 -16.49 -14.40 11.41
C GLY A 44 -16.22 -15.00 10.03
N VAL A 45 -15.63 -14.23 9.11
CA VAL A 45 -15.28 -14.69 7.76
C VAL A 45 -13.83 -15.18 7.73
N GLY A 46 -13.59 -16.34 7.11
CA GLY A 46 -12.25 -16.96 7.03
C GLY A 46 -11.21 -16.09 6.29
N PRO A 47 -9.89 -16.25 6.57
CA PRO A 47 -8.85 -15.39 6.01
C PRO A 47 -8.66 -15.59 4.50
N MET A 48 -8.09 -14.58 3.84
CA MET A 48 -7.55 -14.65 2.48
C MET A 48 -6.04 -14.84 2.49
N THR A 49 -5.50 -15.30 1.35
CA THR A 49 -4.07 -15.46 1.09
C THR A 49 -3.64 -14.57 -0.07
N TRP A 50 -2.34 -14.26 -0.14
CA TRP A 50 -1.79 -13.43 -1.20
C TRP A 50 -1.60 -14.21 -2.50
N ASP A 51 -2.04 -13.64 -3.63
CA ASP A 51 -1.76 -14.14 -4.98
C ASP A 51 -0.89 -13.13 -5.75
N ASN A 52 0.31 -13.55 -6.16
CA ASN A 52 1.23 -12.68 -6.90
C ASN A 52 0.72 -12.31 -8.30
N THR A 53 -0.15 -13.12 -8.90
CA THR A 53 -0.79 -12.85 -10.20
C THR A 53 -1.79 -11.70 -10.07
N VAL A 54 -2.62 -11.72 -9.02
CA VAL A 54 -3.58 -10.65 -8.73
C VAL A 54 -2.85 -9.36 -8.36
N ALA A 55 -1.78 -9.47 -7.57
CA ALA A 55 -0.95 -8.32 -7.22
C ALA A 55 -0.32 -7.64 -8.46
N ALA A 56 0.28 -8.43 -9.36
CA ALA A 56 0.85 -7.91 -10.60
C ALA A 56 -0.22 -7.27 -11.51
N TYR A 57 -1.42 -7.85 -11.55
CA TYR A 57 -2.56 -7.26 -12.25
C TYR A 57 -2.93 -5.88 -11.69
N ALA A 58 -3.11 -5.79 -10.36
CA ALA A 58 -3.47 -4.54 -9.68
C ALA A 58 -2.39 -3.46 -9.83
N GLU A 59 -1.11 -3.82 -9.71
CA GLU A 59 0.01 -2.90 -9.90
C GLU A 59 0.04 -2.34 -11.34
N ASN A 60 -0.13 -3.20 -12.34
CA ASN A 60 -0.17 -2.79 -13.74
C ASN A 60 -1.37 -1.89 -14.04
N TYR A 61 -2.51 -2.12 -13.39
CA TYR A 61 -3.68 -1.27 -13.54
C TYR A 61 -3.46 0.10 -12.87
N ALA A 62 -2.96 0.14 -11.63
CA ALA A 62 -2.63 1.38 -10.94
C ALA A 62 -1.63 2.24 -11.74
N LYS A 63 -0.62 1.61 -12.37
CA LYS A 63 0.33 2.28 -13.28
C LYS A 63 -0.33 2.95 -14.49
N GLN A 64 -1.46 2.43 -14.99
CA GLN A 64 -2.22 3.04 -16.09
C GLN A 64 -3.03 4.25 -15.61
N ARG A 65 -3.50 4.24 -14.36
CA ARG A 65 -4.31 5.31 -13.76
C ARG A 65 -3.46 6.43 -13.13
N LYS A 66 -2.15 6.27 -12.99
CA LYS A 66 -1.28 7.27 -12.33
C LYS A 66 -1.31 8.68 -12.94
N ALA A 67 -1.65 8.79 -14.23
CA ALA A 67 -1.65 10.07 -14.94
C ALA A 67 -2.86 10.95 -14.59
N ASP A 68 -4.03 10.34 -14.36
CA ASP A 68 -5.27 11.06 -14.09
C ASP A 68 -5.79 10.83 -12.66
N CYS A 69 -5.29 9.79 -11.98
CA CYS A 69 -5.67 9.37 -10.64
C CYS A 69 -7.18 9.08 -10.45
N ASN A 70 -7.98 8.98 -11.53
CA ASN A 70 -9.42 8.78 -11.34
C ASN A 70 -9.71 7.32 -10.95
N LEU A 71 -10.64 7.15 -10.01
CA LEU A 71 -11.14 5.87 -9.51
C LEU A 71 -12.13 5.24 -10.50
N VAL A 72 -11.60 4.81 -11.64
CA VAL A 72 -12.36 4.08 -12.67
C VAL A 72 -12.02 2.61 -12.54
N HIS A 73 -13.03 1.74 -12.53
CA HIS A 73 -12.83 0.30 -12.43
C HIS A 73 -12.24 -0.29 -13.71
N SER A 74 -11.37 -1.30 -13.56
CA SER A 74 -10.72 -1.97 -14.69
C SER A 74 -11.66 -2.76 -15.59
N GLY A 75 -12.83 -3.16 -15.07
CA GLY A 75 -13.73 -4.09 -15.76
C GLY A 75 -13.11 -5.48 -15.97
N GLY A 76 -12.05 -5.79 -15.23
CA GLY A 76 -11.27 -7.01 -15.35
C GLY A 76 -11.96 -8.25 -14.79
N ARG A 77 -11.21 -9.36 -14.78
CA ARG A 77 -11.69 -10.67 -14.32
C ARG A 77 -11.75 -10.84 -12.79
N TYR A 78 -11.19 -9.90 -12.03
CA TYR A 78 -11.10 -9.95 -10.57
C TYR A 78 -12.03 -8.92 -9.94
N GLY A 79 -12.48 -9.17 -8.71
CA GLY A 79 -13.08 -8.12 -7.88
C GLY A 79 -12.06 -7.02 -7.57
N GLU A 80 -12.50 -5.78 -7.40
CA GLU A 80 -11.61 -4.63 -7.33
C GLU A 80 -12.13 -3.57 -6.35
N ASN A 81 -11.23 -3.07 -5.51
CA ASN A 81 -11.40 -1.82 -4.79
C ASN A 81 -10.31 -0.84 -5.21
N LEU A 82 -10.66 0.45 -5.29
CA LEU A 82 -9.74 1.51 -5.64
C LEU A 82 -9.69 2.54 -4.50
N ALA A 83 -8.52 3.13 -4.30
CA ALA A 83 -8.31 4.19 -3.34
C ALA A 83 -7.35 5.22 -3.93
N TRP A 84 -7.57 6.49 -3.59
CA TRP A 84 -6.69 7.58 -3.96
C TRP A 84 -6.63 8.60 -2.84
N SER A 85 -5.50 9.30 -2.75
CA SER A 85 -5.25 10.38 -1.81
C SER A 85 -4.30 11.39 -2.46
N SER A 86 -4.45 12.67 -2.10
CA SER A 86 -3.49 13.72 -2.47
C SER A 86 -2.23 13.72 -1.61
N ALA A 87 -2.25 13.00 -0.49
CA ALA A 87 -1.11 12.75 0.40
C ALA A 87 -0.72 11.27 0.39
N ASP A 88 0.38 10.94 1.08
CA ASP A 88 0.82 9.55 1.25
C ASP A 88 -0.32 8.68 1.83
N LEU A 89 -0.61 7.58 1.13
CA LEU A 89 -1.64 6.64 1.51
C LEU A 89 -1.02 5.26 1.63
N SER A 90 -0.86 4.79 2.86
CA SER A 90 -0.40 3.43 3.09
C SER A 90 -1.47 2.41 2.71
N GLY A 91 -1.04 1.21 2.36
CA GLY A 91 -1.89 0.07 2.04
C GLY A 91 -2.82 -0.30 3.18
N THR A 92 -2.33 -0.28 4.43
CA THR A 92 -3.20 -0.47 5.61
C THR A 92 -4.28 0.60 5.69
N HIS A 93 -3.94 1.87 5.43
CA HIS A 93 -4.91 2.95 5.46
C HIS A 93 -5.94 2.82 4.32
N ALA A 94 -5.51 2.50 3.11
CA ALA A 94 -6.43 2.23 1.99
C ALA A 94 -7.45 1.13 2.32
N VAL A 95 -7.01 0.02 2.92
CA VAL A 95 -7.91 -1.04 3.37
C VAL A 95 -8.88 -0.55 4.45
N ASN A 96 -8.40 0.25 5.40
CA ASN A 96 -9.25 0.80 6.45
C ASN A 96 -10.31 1.76 5.90
N LEU A 97 -10.03 2.51 4.83
CA LEU A 97 -11.04 3.34 4.15
C LEU A 97 -12.21 2.48 3.66
N TRP A 98 -11.93 1.37 2.98
CA TRP A 98 -12.97 0.44 2.51
C TRP A 98 -13.69 -0.25 3.67
N VAL A 99 -12.98 -0.68 4.71
CA VAL A 99 -13.60 -1.31 5.89
C VAL A 99 -14.51 -0.34 6.64
N ASN A 100 -14.18 0.94 6.68
CA ASN A 100 -14.99 1.97 7.34
C ASN A 100 -16.34 2.19 6.65
N GLU A 101 -16.52 1.76 5.38
CA GLU A 101 -17.83 1.73 4.73
C GLU A 101 -18.85 0.84 5.45
N LYS A 102 -18.41 -0.04 6.36
CA LYS A 102 -19.29 -0.86 7.20
C LYS A 102 -20.35 -0.06 7.96
N ALA A 103 -20.10 1.23 8.22
CA ALA A 103 -21.10 2.12 8.84
C ALA A 103 -22.36 2.28 7.97
N ASN A 104 -22.23 2.07 6.66
CA ASN A 104 -23.29 2.11 5.67
C ASN A 104 -23.65 0.70 5.18
N TYR A 105 -23.52 -0.34 6.02
CA TYR A 105 -23.89 -1.71 5.65
C TYR A 105 -24.82 -2.31 6.70
N ASN A 106 -25.97 -2.80 6.24
CA ASN A 106 -26.94 -3.49 7.07
C ASN A 106 -26.77 -5.01 6.94
N TYR A 107 -26.28 -5.65 8.00
CA TYR A 107 -26.04 -7.09 8.07
C TYR A 107 -27.32 -7.93 7.97
N ASN A 108 -28.47 -7.41 8.40
CA ASN A 108 -29.72 -8.18 8.40
C ASN A 108 -30.35 -8.27 7.00
N SER A 109 -30.23 -7.20 6.20
CA SER A 109 -30.78 -7.12 4.85
C SER A 109 -29.77 -7.37 3.74
N ASN A 110 -28.47 -7.50 4.07
CA ASN A 110 -27.38 -7.55 3.11
C ASN A 110 -27.45 -6.40 2.09
N SER A 111 -27.71 -5.20 2.58
CA SER A 111 -27.81 -3.97 1.78
C SER A 111 -26.84 -2.92 2.30
N ARG A 112 -26.54 -1.92 1.47
CA ARG A 112 -26.04 -0.64 1.99
C ARG A 112 -27.16 0.13 2.68
#